data_AF-A0AA39XH66-F1
#
_entry.id   AF-A0AA39XH66-F1
#
_cell.length_a   1.000
_cell.length_b   1.000
_cell.length_c   1.000
_cell.angle_alpha   90.00
_cell.angle_beta   90.00
_cell.angle_gamma   90.00
#
_symmetry.space_group_name_H-M   'P 1'
#
loop_
_entity.id
_entity.type
_entity.pdbx_description
1 polymer ?
#
loop_
_entity_poly.entity_id
_entity_poly.type
_entity_poly.pdbx_seq_one_letter_code
_entity_poly.pdbx_strand_id
1 'polypeptide(L)'
;MDSNDQVAVEDYRQGYHRFSALVALDDAFTAFRRFHRLRVRLLLLRQDKITLLEKRLDAIDGKEPCPSFLGCRRMDGNTEREAVISEIENALAGYDALIQRSNQVLGFESPESQHDLSLQNWLEGNACIAREESRFLEHSDDLFTFSRSNDRVVSWLERTVSKLLAFLGMWSRPNSSRDPHVHIFPKLRTYRLARTLLAPFVTCLLLVPVAVCNLLESPTARLVVMTTATSVFAMALSLLTKPRTVELAVAGAT
;
A
#
# COMPACT_ATOMS: atom_id res chain seq x y z
N MET A 1 -4.38 -14.98 -35.48
CA MET A 1 -5.28 -13.81 -35.50
C MET A 1 -6.23 -14.09 -34.37
N ASP A 2 -5.73 -13.89 -33.15
CA ASP A 2 -6.30 -14.49 -31.94
C ASP A 2 -6.99 -13.37 -31.19
N SER A 3 -8.25 -13.13 -31.57
CA SER A 3 -9.18 -12.32 -30.80
C SER A 3 -9.39 -13.00 -29.46
N ASN A 4 -8.64 -12.55 -28.46
CA ASN A 4 -8.87 -12.83 -27.06
C ASN A 4 -10.24 -12.26 -26.69
N ASP A 5 -11.31 -13.04 -26.89
CA ASP A 5 -12.64 -12.73 -26.38
C ASP A 5 -12.54 -12.76 -24.85
N GLN A 6 -12.22 -11.60 -24.27
CA GLN A 6 -12.32 -11.40 -22.83
C GLN A 6 -13.77 -11.62 -22.45
N VAL A 7 -14.03 -12.74 -21.76
CA VAL A 7 -15.29 -13.01 -21.08
C VAL A 7 -15.62 -11.82 -20.20
N ALA A 8 -16.78 -11.21 -20.43
CA ALA A 8 -17.20 -10.05 -19.65
C ALA A 8 -17.50 -10.49 -18.21
N VAL A 9 -17.34 -9.60 -17.23
CA VAL A 9 -17.66 -9.92 -15.82
C VAL A 9 -19.09 -10.45 -15.70
N GLU A 10 -20.01 -9.91 -16.50
CA GLU A 10 -21.42 -10.27 -16.47
C GLU A 10 -21.72 -11.68 -17.00
N ASP A 11 -20.79 -12.27 -17.76
CA ASP A 11 -20.90 -13.64 -18.29
C ASP A 11 -20.66 -14.70 -17.19
N TYR A 12 -20.04 -14.31 -16.07
CA TYR A 12 -19.90 -15.18 -14.90
C TYR A 12 -21.24 -15.34 -14.16
N ARG A 13 -21.46 -16.53 -13.57
CA ARG A 13 -22.64 -16.82 -12.75
C ARG A 13 -22.76 -15.83 -11.59
N GLN A 14 -23.97 -15.33 -11.33
CA GLN A 14 -24.25 -14.50 -10.15
C GLN A 14 -23.79 -15.18 -8.85
N GLY A 15 -23.41 -14.37 -7.87
CA GLY A 15 -22.79 -14.84 -6.63
C GLY A 15 -21.33 -14.42 -6.53
N TYR A 16 -20.60 -15.15 -5.68
CA TYR A 16 -19.16 -15.02 -5.52
C TYR A 16 -18.37 -15.20 -6.83
N HIS A 17 -18.86 -15.98 -7.80
CA HIS A 17 -18.17 -16.14 -9.08
C HIS A 17 -18.06 -14.82 -9.85
N ARG A 18 -19.18 -14.10 -9.99
CA ARG A 18 -19.20 -12.78 -10.64
C ARG A 18 -18.48 -11.72 -9.82
N PHE A 19 -18.67 -11.71 -8.50
CA PHE A 19 -18.01 -10.74 -7.64
C PHE A 19 -16.48 -10.92 -7.64
N SER A 20 -15.98 -12.15 -7.53
CA SER A 20 -14.54 -12.41 -7.60
C SER A 20 -13.96 -12.11 -8.97
N ALA A 21 -14.71 -12.33 -10.07
CA ALA A 21 -14.30 -11.91 -11.40
C ALA A 21 -14.15 -10.38 -11.52
N LEU A 22 -15.05 -9.61 -10.90
CA LEU A 22 -14.93 -8.15 -10.84
C LEU A 22 -13.71 -7.71 -10.01
N VAL A 23 -13.56 -8.27 -8.80
CA VAL A 23 -12.46 -7.92 -7.88
C VAL A 23 -11.10 -8.28 -8.49
N ALA A 24 -11.02 -9.37 -9.25
CA ALA A 24 -9.81 -9.81 -9.94
C ALA A 24 -9.51 -9.02 -11.23
N LEU A 25 -10.45 -8.18 -11.69
CA LEU A 25 -10.29 -7.46 -12.95
C LEU A 25 -9.23 -6.36 -12.87
N ASP A 26 -9.11 -5.73 -11.71
CA ASP A 26 -8.13 -4.68 -11.47
C ASP A 26 -7.72 -4.68 -10.00
N ASP A 27 -6.42 -4.56 -9.70
CA ASP A 27 -5.95 -4.43 -8.32
C ASP A 27 -6.65 -3.28 -7.57
N ALA A 28 -7.08 -2.21 -8.24
CA ALA A 28 -7.84 -1.13 -7.63
C ALA A 28 -9.18 -1.58 -7.02
N PHE A 29 -9.78 -2.67 -7.51
CA PHE A 29 -10.98 -3.29 -6.95
C PHE A 29 -10.67 -4.38 -5.90
N THR A 30 -9.39 -4.69 -5.65
CA THR A 30 -8.96 -5.64 -4.62
C THR A 30 -9.06 -5.05 -3.21
N ALA A 31 -10.25 -4.67 -2.78
CA ALA A 31 -10.49 -4.11 -1.45
C ALA A 31 -10.67 -5.24 -0.41
N PHE A 32 -9.77 -5.31 0.56
CA PHE A 32 -9.84 -6.28 1.67
C PHE A 32 -9.60 -5.61 3.02
N ARG A 33 -10.13 -6.18 4.11
CA ARG A 33 -9.88 -5.65 5.45
C ARG A 33 -8.50 -6.02 5.99
N ARG A 34 -7.78 -5.03 6.51
CA ARG A 34 -6.50 -5.20 7.23
C ARG A 34 -6.71 -5.88 8.58
N PHE A 35 -7.86 -5.63 9.22
CA PHE A 35 -8.14 -6.03 10.59
C PHE A 35 -7.11 -5.48 11.58
N HIS A 36 -6.70 -4.21 11.41
CA HIS A 36 -5.60 -3.61 12.18
C HIS A 36 -5.81 -3.74 13.69
N ARG A 37 -6.99 -3.31 14.19
CA ARG A 37 -7.34 -3.40 15.61
C ARG A 37 -7.28 -4.84 16.14
N LEU A 38 -7.75 -5.82 15.36
CA LEU A 38 -7.78 -7.22 15.79
C LEU A 38 -6.37 -7.80 15.86
N ARG A 39 -5.51 -7.48 14.88
CA ARG A 39 -4.09 -7.88 14.88
C ARG A 39 -3.35 -7.31 16.08
N VAL A 40 -3.53 -6.02 16.37
CA VAL A 40 -2.93 -5.37 17.55
C VAL A 40 -3.40 -6.05 18.84
N ARG A 41 -4.70 -6.34 18.96
CA ARG A 41 -5.23 -7.08 20.12
C ARG A 41 -4.57 -8.44 20.29
N LEU A 42 -4.39 -9.19 19.20
CA LEU A 42 -3.71 -10.50 19.25
C LEU A 42 -2.23 -10.38 19.62
N LEU A 43 -1.54 -9.33 19.16
CA LEU A 43 -0.15 -9.05 19.54
C LEU A 43 -0.04 -8.77 21.04
N LEU A 44 -0.91 -7.92 21.59
CA LEU A 44 -0.93 -7.61 23.03
C LEU A 44 -1.17 -8.85 23.89
N LEU A 45 -2.11 -9.71 23.50
CA LEU A 45 -2.38 -10.96 24.23
C LEU A 45 -1.20 -11.93 24.20
N ARG A 46 -0.48 -12.02 23.07
CA ARG A 46 0.71 -12.86 22.97
C ARG A 46 1.89 -12.30 23.76
N GLN A 47 2.05 -10.98 23.74
CA GLN A 47 3.07 -10.30 24.53
C GLN A 47 2.87 -10.56 26.03
N ASP A 48 1.64 -10.43 26.55
CA ASP A 48 1.34 -10.73 27.94
C ASP A 48 1.62 -12.20 28.29
N LYS A 49 1.27 -13.15 27.40
CA LYS A 49 1.62 -14.56 27.58
C LYS A 49 3.14 -14.75 27.72
N ILE A 50 3.94 -14.12 26.87
CA ILE A 50 5.41 -14.21 26.93
C ILE A 50 5.92 -13.63 28.26
N THR A 51 5.41 -12.48 28.70
CA THR A 51 5.78 -11.87 29.99
C THR A 51 5.43 -12.77 31.18
N LEU A 52 4.33 -13.51 31.14
CA LEU A 52 3.99 -14.48 32.19
C LEU A 52 4.98 -15.66 32.22
N LEU A 53 5.41 -16.14 31.05
CA LEU A 53 6.39 -17.21 30.94
C LEU A 53 7.79 -16.76 31.39
N GLU A 54 8.18 -15.53 31.03
CA GLU A 54 9.43 -14.89 31.47
C GLU A 54 9.47 -14.78 33.00
N LYS A 55 8.41 -14.25 33.62
CA LYS A 55 8.31 -14.20 35.10
C LYS A 55 8.39 -15.59 35.74
N ARG A 56 7.81 -16.61 35.10
CA ARG A 56 7.89 -17.99 35.58
C ARG A 56 9.32 -18.53 35.48
N LEU A 57 10.01 -18.26 34.37
CA LEU A 57 11.41 -18.64 34.18
C LEU A 57 12.30 -17.97 35.23
N ASP A 58 12.17 -16.65 35.43
CA ASP A 58 12.91 -15.90 36.46
C ASP A 58 12.68 -16.47 37.87
N ALA A 59 11.46 -16.90 38.16
CA ALA A 59 11.12 -17.51 39.45
C ALA A 59 11.73 -18.91 39.62
N ILE A 60 11.90 -19.68 38.53
CA ILE A 60 12.59 -20.98 38.56
C ILE A 60 14.10 -20.76 38.74
N ASP A 61 14.67 -19.82 38.00
CA ASP A 61 16.10 -19.49 38.05
C ASP A 61 16.50 -18.92 39.42
N GLY A 62 15.67 -18.04 40.00
CA GLY A 62 15.90 -17.48 41.33
C GLY A 62 15.80 -18.51 42.47
N LYS A 63 15.19 -19.68 42.24
CA LYS A 63 15.08 -20.77 43.21
C LYS A 63 16.10 -21.88 42.99
N GLU A 64 16.95 -21.79 41.96
CA GLU A 64 17.90 -22.84 41.61
C GLU A 64 19.03 -22.95 42.63
N PRO A 65 19.12 -24.07 43.40
CA PRO A 65 20.17 -24.24 44.39
C PRO A 65 21.54 -24.55 43.77
N CYS A 66 21.60 -25.02 42.52
CA CYS A 66 22.83 -25.47 41.87
C CYS A 66 23.31 -24.45 40.82
N PRO A 67 24.32 -23.60 41.11
CA PRO A 67 24.79 -22.57 40.17
C PRO A 67 25.32 -23.13 38.85
N SER A 68 25.81 -24.37 38.86
CA SER A 68 26.33 -25.03 37.66
C SER A 68 25.23 -25.38 36.65
N PHE A 69 23.97 -25.52 37.08
CA PHE A 69 22.83 -25.73 36.18
C PHE A 69 22.51 -24.44 35.41
N LEU A 70 22.56 -23.28 36.09
CA LEU A 70 22.39 -21.97 35.45
C LEU A 70 23.54 -21.63 34.48
N GLY A 71 24.77 -22.04 34.82
CA GLY A 71 25.97 -21.75 34.03
C GLY A 71 26.25 -22.74 32.88
N CYS A 72 25.62 -23.92 32.88
CA CYS A 72 25.91 -24.96 31.89
C CYS A 72 24.67 -25.76 31.52
N ARG A 73 24.07 -25.42 30.36
CA ARG A 73 22.91 -26.13 29.80
C ARG A 73 23.10 -27.65 29.66
N ARG A 74 24.32 -28.12 29.40
CA ARG A 74 24.60 -29.57 29.29
C ARG A 74 24.48 -30.31 30.62
N MET A 75 24.63 -29.59 31.74
CA MET A 75 24.51 -30.13 33.09
C MET A 75 23.18 -29.76 33.73
N ASP A 76 22.34 -28.97 33.06
CA ASP A 76 21.06 -28.54 33.59
C ASP A 76 20.07 -29.70 33.61
N GLY A 77 19.77 -30.18 34.81
CA GLY A 77 18.78 -31.23 35.04
C GLY A 77 17.37 -30.71 35.34
N ASN A 78 17.15 -29.38 35.29
CA ASN A 78 15.88 -28.78 35.65
C ASN A 78 14.87 -28.90 34.49
N THR A 79 14.08 -29.98 34.53
CA THR A 79 13.06 -30.27 33.51
C THR A 79 11.94 -29.23 33.46
N GLU A 80 11.67 -28.53 34.57
CA GLU A 80 10.69 -27.44 34.59
C GLU A 80 11.21 -26.22 33.81
N ARG A 81 12.47 -25.84 34.03
CA ARG A 81 13.13 -24.77 33.27
C ARG A 81 13.12 -25.09 31.78
N GLU A 82 13.53 -26.30 31.40
CA GLU A 82 13.55 -26.74 30.01
C GLU A 82 12.16 -26.67 29.36
N ALA A 83 11.12 -27.12 30.06
CA ALA A 83 9.74 -27.05 29.58
C ALA A 83 9.26 -25.60 29.38
N VAL A 84 9.56 -24.70 30.31
CA VAL A 84 9.20 -23.27 30.20
C VAL A 84 9.96 -22.61 29.05
N ILE A 85 11.25 -22.90 28.87
CA ILE A 85 12.05 -22.40 27.75
C ILE A 85 11.43 -22.84 26.42
N SER A 86 11.07 -24.12 26.28
CA SER A 86 10.42 -24.62 25.07
C SER A 86 9.05 -23.96 24.82
N GLU A 87 8.28 -23.67 25.87
CA GLU A 87 7.03 -22.91 25.72
C GLU A 87 7.29 -21.47 25.26
N ILE A 88 8.33 -20.82 25.79
CA ILE A 88 8.76 -19.47 25.37
C ILE A 88 9.17 -19.47 23.90
N GLU A 89 9.99 -20.43 23.45
CA GLU A 89 10.41 -20.55 22.06
C GLU A 89 9.20 -20.64 21.11
N ASN A 90 8.22 -21.48 21.46
CA ASN A 90 6.98 -21.60 20.68
C ASN A 90 6.12 -20.32 20.71
N ALA A 91 6.02 -19.67 21.87
CA ALA A 91 5.25 -18.44 22.02
C ALA A 91 5.88 -17.28 21.21
N LEU A 92 7.20 -17.14 21.26
CA LEU A 92 7.96 -16.15 20.48
C LEU A 92 7.80 -16.38 18.98
N ALA A 93 7.96 -17.62 18.50
CA ALA A 93 7.76 -17.94 17.08
C ALA A 93 6.36 -17.53 16.59
N GLY A 94 5.32 -17.76 17.41
CA GLY A 94 3.96 -17.32 17.11
C GLY A 94 3.81 -15.80 17.11
N TYR A 95 4.43 -15.10 18.06
CA TYR A 95 4.44 -13.64 18.16
C TYR A 95 5.13 -13.00 16.96
N ASP A 96 6.34 -13.44 16.63
CA ASP A 96 7.16 -12.93 15.52
C ASP A 96 6.47 -13.14 14.17
N ALA A 97 5.91 -14.33 13.95
CA ALA A 97 5.15 -14.63 12.73
C ALA A 97 3.90 -13.74 12.58
N LEU A 98 3.28 -13.31 13.69
CA LEU A 98 2.16 -12.37 13.63
C LEU A 98 2.63 -10.94 13.38
N ILE A 99 3.75 -10.51 13.95
CA ILE A 99 4.37 -9.22 13.65
C ILE A 99 4.68 -9.13 12.17
N GLN A 100 5.40 -10.12 11.62
CA GLN A 100 5.81 -10.12 10.22
C GLN A 100 4.61 -10.06 9.27
N ARG A 101 3.61 -10.92 9.47
CA ARG A 101 2.39 -10.93 8.66
C ARG A 101 1.57 -9.65 8.84
N SER A 102 1.58 -9.06 10.03
CA SER A 102 0.86 -7.80 10.26
C SER A 102 1.58 -6.64 9.59
N ASN A 103 2.90 -6.56 9.69
CA ASN A 103 3.69 -5.54 8.99
C ASN A 103 3.49 -5.61 7.47
N GLN A 104 3.48 -6.82 6.91
CA GLN A 104 3.18 -7.03 5.48
C GLN A 104 1.80 -6.48 5.10
N VAL A 105 0.75 -6.84 5.86
CA VAL A 105 -0.62 -6.41 5.54
C VAL A 105 -0.83 -4.92 5.78
N LEU A 106 -0.25 -4.36 6.83
CA LEU A 106 -0.33 -2.93 7.13
C LEU A 106 0.50 -2.07 6.17
N GLY A 107 1.49 -2.67 5.51
CA GLY A 107 2.28 -2.01 4.46
C GLY A 107 1.57 -1.85 3.12
N PHE A 108 0.40 -2.49 2.91
CA PHE A 108 -0.39 -2.30 1.71
C PHE A 108 -1.10 -0.95 1.70
N GLU A 109 -1.19 -0.36 0.51
CA GLU A 109 -1.87 0.92 0.31
C GLU A 109 -3.37 0.81 0.56
N SER A 110 -3.98 1.92 0.97
CA SER A 110 -5.44 2.00 1.05
C SER A 110 -6.03 2.17 -0.35
N PRO A 111 -7.17 1.55 -0.64
CA PRO A 111 -7.87 1.82 -1.88
C PRO A 111 -8.24 3.31 -1.97
N GLU A 112 -8.32 3.81 -3.20
CA GLU A 112 -8.82 5.17 -3.42
C GLU A 112 -10.32 5.19 -3.16
N SER A 113 -10.81 6.22 -2.46
CA SER A 113 -12.23 6.33 -2.07
C SER A 113 -13.21 6.21 -3.24
N GLN A 114 -12.79 6.60 -4.44
CA GLN A 114 -13.59 6.43 -5.66
C GLN A 114 -13.81 4.95 -6.01
N HIS A 115 -12.82 4.08 -5.83
CA HIS A 115 -12.93 2.66 -6.15
C HIS A 115 -13.81 1.93 -5.14
N ASP A 116 -13.72 2.29 -3.86
CA ASP A 116 -14.61 1.75 -2.82
C ASP A 116 -16.07 2.08 -3.10
N LEU A 117 -16.36 3.33 -3.47
CA LEU A 117 -17.71 3.78 -3.85
C LEU A 117 -18.21 3.07 -5.11
N SER A 118 -17.36 2.90 -6.14
CA SER A 118 -17.73 2.13 -7.33
C SER A 118 -18.06 0.67 -7.00
N LEU A 119 -17.30 0.04 -6.09
CA LEU A 119 -17.55 -1.33 -5.67
C LEU A 119 -18.85 -1.46 -4.85
N GLN A 120 -19.11 -0.51 -3.95
CA GLN A 120 -20.37 -0.42 -3.20
C GLN A 120 -21.57 -0.24 -4.14
N ASN A 121 -21.51 0.73 -5.07
CA ASN A 121 -22.57 0.98 -6.05
C ASN A 121 -22.85 -0.25 -6.92
N TRP A 122 -21.79 -0.95 -7.34
CA TRP A 122 -21.94 -2.17 -8.14
C TRP A 122 -22.61 -3.30 -7.35
N LEU A 123 -22.25 -3.47 -6.08
CA LEU A 123 -22.87 -4.47 -5.21
C LEU A 123 -24.34 -4.16 -4.92
N GLU A 124 -24.70 -2.89 -4.76
CA GLU A 124 -26.08 -2.44 -4.62
C GLU A 124 -26.91 -2.73 -5.88
N GLY A 125 -26.32 -2.56 -7.07
CA GLY A 125 -26.99 -2.80 -8.35
C GLY A 125 -27.09 -4.28 -8.76
N ASN A 126 -26.09 -5.09 -8.42
CA ASN A 126 -25.99 -6.48 -8.90
C ASN A 126 -26.27 -7.55 -7.83
N ALA A 127 -26.31 -7.17 -6.55
CA ALA A 127 -26.62 -8.04 -5.40
C ALA A 127 -25.89 -9.40 -5.42
N CYS A 128 -24.60 -9.40 -5.76
CA CYS A 128 -23.82 -10.64 -5.97
C CYS A 128 -23.37 -11.34 -4.69
N ILE A 129 -23.38 -10.67 -3.55
CA ILE A 129 -23.09 -11.25 -2.22
C ILE A 129 -24.13 -10.74 -1.22
N ALA A 130 -24.26 -11.40 -0.07
CA ALA A 130 -25.20 -10.95 0.95
C ALA A 130 -24.83 -9.56 1.47
N ARG A 131 -25.83 -8.77 1.88
CA ARG A 131 -25.59 -7.41 2.40
C ARG A 131 -24.73 -7.43 3.65
N GLU A 132 -24.89 -8.44 4.49
CA GLU A 132 -24.04 -8.67 5.68
C GLU A 132 -22.59 -8.91 5.29
N GLU A 133 -22.35 -9.59 4.17
CA GLU A 133 -21.01 -9.86 3.65
C GLU A 133 -20.39 -8.60 3.03
N SER A 134 -21.16 -7.69 2.42
CA SER A 134 -20.62 -6.45 1.82
C SER A 134 -20.27 -5.35 2.84
N ARG A 135 -20.72 -5.45 4.10
CA ARG A 135 -20.46 -4.44 5.17
C ARG A 135 -18.99 -4.19 5.45
N PHE A 136 -18.08 -5.08 5.01
CA PHE A 136 -16.66 -4.81 5.15
C PHE A 136 -16.25 -3.52 4.40
N LEU A 137 -16.95 -3.16 3.32
CA LEU A 137 -16.70 -1.94 2.55
C LEU A 137 -17.06 -0.65 3.29
N GLU A 138 -17.88 -0.73 4.34
CA GLU A 138 -18.20 0.43 5.21
C GLU A 138 -16.99 0.85 6.06
N HIS A 139 -15.99 -0.02 6.19
CA HIS A 139 -14.80 0.21 7.02
C HIS A 139 -13.65 0.81 6.22
N SER A 140 -13.86 1.94 5.53
CA SER A 140 -12.87 2.57 4.63
C SER A 140 -11.46 2.71 5.23
N ASP A 141 -11.38 3.02 6.53
CA ASP A 141 -10.11 3.21 7.24
C ASP A 141 -9.33 1.89 7.47
N ASP A 142 -9.99 0.74 7.38
CA ASP A 142 -9.43 -0.59 7.59
C ASP A 142 -9.27 -1.37 6.26
N LEU A 143 -9.52 -0.76 5.09
CA LEU A 143 -9.39 -1.42 3.79
C LEU A 143 -8.01 -1.23 3.15
N PHE A 144 -7.46 -2.29 2.56
CA PHE A 144 -6.24 -2.27 1.76
C PHE A 144 -6.46 -2.84 0.36
N THR A 145 -5.55 -2.47 -0.55
CA THR A 145 -5.48 -2.98 -1.93
C THR A 145 -4.12 -3.58 -2.24
N PHE A 146 -4.07 -4.55 -3.16
CA PHE A 146 -2.82 -5.07 -3.71
C PHE A 146 -2.15 -4.11 -4.70
N SER A 147 -2.87 -3.06 -5.13
CA SER A 147 -2.33 -2.04 -6.01
C SER A 147 -1.15 -1.35 -5.32
N ARG A 148 0.06 -1.66 -5.77
CA ARG A 148 1.28 -1.01 -5.30
C ARG A 148 1.49 0.22 -6.18
N SER A 149 1.11 1.41 -5.73
CA SER A 149 1.50 2.64 -6.43
C SER A 149 3.02 2.75 -6.38
N ASN A 150 3.65 2.32 -7.47
CA ASN A 150 5.12 2.25 -7.50
C ASN A 150 5.73 3.66 -7.51
N ASP A 151 4.93 4.69 -7.81
CA ASP A 151 5.39 6.07 -7.83
C ASP A 151 4.21 7.05 -7.63
N ARG A 152 4.25 7.87 -6.57
CA ARG A 152 3.22 8.90 -6.29
C ARG A 152 3.11 9.90 -7.44
N VAL A 153 4.22 10.12 -8.14
CA VAL A 153 4.28 10.97 -9.33
C VAL A 153 3.44 10.37 -10.44
N VAL A 154 3.63 9.08 -10.71
CA VAL A 154 2.93 8.39 -11.79
C VAL A 154 1.45 8.28 -11.48
N SER A 155 1.06 8.01 -10.23
CA SER A 155 -0.37 7.98 -9.87
C SER A 155 -1.05 9.35 -9.96
N TRP A 156 -0.38 10.44 -9.54
CA TRP A 156 -0.90 11.80 -9.76
C TRP A 156 -1.03 12.14 -11.25
N LEU A 157 -0.03 11.75 -12.05
CA LEU A 157 -0.03 12.02 -13.48
C LEU A 157 -1.07 11.16 -14.21
N GLU A 158 -1.24 9.90 -13.84
CA GLU A 158 -2.31 9.02 -14.31
C GLU A 158 -3.68 9.62 -14.01
N ARG A 159 -3.92 10.14 -12.80
CA ARG A 159 -5.17 10.83 -12.44
C ARG A 159 -5.40 12.07 -13.29
N THR A 160 -4.36 12.88 -13.50
CA THR A 160 -4.45 14.13 -14.26
C THR A 160 -4.71 13.87 -15.73
N VAL A 161 -3.97 12.92 -16.32
CA VAL A 161 -4.14 12.48 -17.71
C VAL A 161 -5.51 11.83 -17.89
N SER A 162 -5.96 11.01 -16.95
CA SER A 162 -7.29 10.39 -17.01
C SER A 162 -8.39 11.45 -17.02
N LYS A 163 -8.34 12.43 -16.11
CA LYS A 163 -9.31 13.55 -16.08
C LYS A 163 -9.27 14.39 -17.35
N LEU A 164 -8.08 14.66 -17.90
CA LEU A 164 -7.91 15.43 -19.13
C LEU A 164 -8.48 14.69 -20.34
N LEU A 165 -8.21 13.39 -20.46
CA LEU A 165 -8.75 12.54 -21.52
C LEU A 165 -10.28 12.39 -21.42
N ALA A 166 -10.83 12.34 -20.20
CA ALA A 166 -12.27 12.37 -19.95
C ALA A 166 -12.89 13.67 -20.47
N PHE A 167 -12.28 14.80 -20.11
CA PHE A 167 -12.71 16.13 -20.51
C PHE A 167 -12.64 16.33 -22.04
N LEU A 168 -11.60 15.79 -22.69
CA LEU A 168 -11.40 15.87 -24.14
C LEU A 168 -12.30 14.90 -24.93
N GLY A 169 -13.10 14.06 -24.28
CA GLY A 169 -14.01 13.11 -24.94
C GLY A 169 -13.31 12.00 -25.74
N MET A 170 -11.98 11.88 -25.64
CA MET A 170 -11.17 10.89 -26.36
C MET A 170 -11.15 9.51 -25.68
N TRP A 171 -12.20 9.19 -24.93
CA TRP A 171 -12.28 7.97 -24.15
C TRP A 171 -12.99 6.86 -24.91
N SER A 172 -12.30 5.73 -25.04
CA SER A 172 -12.90 4.45 -25.42
C SER A 172 -13.05 3.59 -24.16
N ARG A 173 -14.29 3.20 -23.83
CA ARG A 173 -14.56 2.27 -22.73
C ARG A 173 -13.85 0.93 -23.02
N PRO A 174 -13.10 0.35 -22.07
CA PRO A 174 -12.66 -1.03 -22.24
C PRO A 174 -13.89 -1.96 -22.26
N ASN A 175 -13.89 -2.95 -23.14
CA ASN A 175 -14.99 -3.92 -23.28
C ASN A 175 -15.10 -4.92 -22.11
N SER A 176 -14.34 -4.75 -21.02
CA SER A 176 -14.22 -5.75 -19.95
C SER A 176 -15.38 -5.77 -18.95
N SER A 177 -16.20 -4.71 -18.86
CA SER A 177 -17.48 -4.73 -18.12
C SER A 177 -18.54 -3.92 -18.87
N ARG A 178 -19.78 -4.41 -18.87
CA ARG A 178 -20.94 -3.78 -19.49
C ARG A 178 -21.72 -2.89 -18.51
N ASP A 179 -21.36 -2.89 -17.23
CA ASP A 179 -22.02 -2.11 -16.20
C ASP A 179 -21.64 -0.61 -16.25
N PRO A 180 -22.61 0.32 -16.34
CA PRO A 180 -22.34 1.76 -16.40
C PRO A 180 -21.74 2.34 -15.11
N HIS A 181 -21.82 1.65 -13.96
CA HIS A 181 -21.31 2.11 -12.67
C HIS A 181 -19.86 1.66 -12.38
N VAL A 182 -19.28 0.80 -13.22
CA VAL A 182 -17.92 0.30 -13.07
C VAL A 182 -16.98 1.02 -14.03
N HIS A 183 -16.16 1.92 -13.48
CA HIS A 183 -15.11 2.60 -14.23
C HIS A 183 -13.79 1.85 -14.09
N ILE A 184 -13.54 0.90 -14.99
CA ILE A 184 -12.21 0.26 -15.12
C ILE A 184 -11.34 1.16 -16.00
N PHE A 185 -10.31 1.75 -15.42
CA PHE A 185 -9.29 2.47 -16.19
C PHE A 185 -8.28 1.46 -16.74
N PRO A 186 -8.05 1.38 -18.05
CA PRO A 186 -7.04 0.48 -18.60
C PRO A 186 -5.63 0.97 -18.22
N LYS A 187 -5.10 0.44 -17.10
CA LYS A 187 -3.81 0.78 -16.49
C LYS A 187 -2.65 0.82 -17.47
N LEU A 188 -2.59 -0.10 -18.44
CA LEU A 188 -1.46 -0.15 -19.38
C LEU A 188 -1.37 1.03 -20.34
N ARG A 189 -2.50 1.68 -20.69
CA ARG A 189 -2.50 2.84 -21.59
C ARG A 189 -2.29 4.13 -20.80
N THR A 190 -2.95 4.28 -19.66
CA THR A 190 -2.77 5.45 -18.78
C THR A 190 -1.37 5.51 -18.18
N TYR A 191 -0.83 4.38 -17.71
CA TYR A 191 0.55 4.29 -17.21
C TYR A 191 1.58 4.64 -18.30
N ARG A 192 1.41 4.08 -19.51
CA ARG A 192 2.31 4.39 -20.64
C ARG A 192 2.21 5.86 -21.03
N LEU A 193 1.00 6.41 -21.14
CA LEU A 193 0.78 7.82 -21.47
C LEU A 193 1.35 8.75 -20.39
N ALA A 194 1.10 8.45 -19.11
CA ALA A 194 1.64 9.18 -17.98
C ALA A 194 3.17 9.17 -18.01
N ARG A 195 3.78 8.00 -18.21
CA ARG A 195 5.24 7.87 -18.31
C ARG A 195 5.81 8.60 -19.52
N THR A 196 5.11 8.62 -20.65
CA THR A 196 5.54 9.39 -21.84
C THR A 196 5.36 10.89 -21.67
N LEU A 197 4.42 11.35 -20.85
CA LEU A 197 4.18 12.77 -20.58
C LEU A 197 5.08 13.31 -19.46
N LEU A 198 5.59 12.44 -18.58
CA LEU A 198 6.49 12.82 -17.50
C LEU A 198 7.81 13.41 -18.03
N ALA A 199 8.43 12.76 -19.03
CA ALA A 199 9.69 13.22 -19.62
C ALA A 199 9.58 14.64 -20.24
N PRO A 200 8.60 14.96 -21.11
CA PRO A 200 8.45 16.31 -21.63
C PRO A 200 8.01 17.31 -20.56
N PHE A 201 7.23 16.91 -19.55
CA PHE A 201 6.88 17.79 -18.44
C PHE A 201 8.13 18.26 -17.67
N VAL A 202 8.99 17.33 -17.27
CA VAL A 202 10.27 17.64 -16.60
C VAL A 202 11.17 18.47 -17.51
N THR A 203 11.20 18.15 -18.81
CA THR A 203 11.99 18.87 -19.81
C THR A 203 11.50 20.32 -19.98
N CYS A 204 10.19 20.55 -20.07
CA CYS A 204 9.60 21.89 -20.13
C CYS A 204 9.87 22.68 -18.85
N LEU A 205 9.72 22.05 -17.69
CA LEU A 205 9.98 22.68 -16.39
C LEU A 205 11.43 23.19 -16.28
N LEU A 206 12.39 22.50 -16.92
CA LEU A 206 13.80 22.90 -16.95
C LEU A 206 14.11 23.90 -18.09
N LEU A 207 13.55 23.72 -19.28
CA LEU A 207 13.87 24.54 -20.46
C LEU A 207 13.12 25.87 -20.52
N VAL A 208 11.86 25.92 -20.08
CA VAL A 208 11.04 27.15 -20.15
C VAL A 208 11.66 28.29 -19.35
N PRO A 209 12.13 28.09 -18.09
CA PRO A 209 12.80 29.15 -17.35
C PRO A 209 14.06 29.66 -18.04
N VAL A 210 14.84 28.77 -18.66
CA VAL A 210 16.07 29.13 -19.40
C VAL A 210 15.73 29.94 -20.64
N ALA A 211 14.71 29.55 -21.40
CA ALA A 211 14.25 30.27 -22.58
C ALA A 211 13.70 31.67 -22.21
N VAL A 212 12.87 31.76 -21.16
CA VAL A 212 12.33 33.03 -20.65
C VAL A 212 13.47 33.95 -20.18
N CYS A 213 14.48 33.41 -19.50
CA CYS A 213 15.67 34.16 -19.09
C CYS A 213 16.51 34.69 -20.27
N ASN A 214 16.44 34.04 -21.43
CA ASN A 214 17.14 34.48 -22.64
C ASN A 214 16.42 35.67 -23.31
N LEU A 215 15.08 35.70 -23.22
CA LEU A 215 14.24 36.77 -23.78
C LEU A 215 14.18 38.03 -22.90
N LEU A 216 14.62 37.94 -21.64
CA LEU A 216 14.63 39.07 -20.70
C LEU A 216 15.95 39.82 -20.77
N GLU A 217 15.89 41.10 -21.16
CA GLU A 217 17.06 41.99 -21.21
C GLU A 217 17.48 42.49 -19.81
N SER A 218 16.56 42.47 -18.83
CA SER A 218 16.81 42.96 -17.48
C SER A 218 17.49 41.91 -16.58
N PRO A 219 18.66 42.21 -15.98
CA PRO A 219 19.39 41.27 -15.13
C PRO A 219 18.65 40.95 -13.82
N THR A 220 17.89 41.90 -13.27
CA THR A 220 17.09 41.67 -12.05
C THR A 220 15.90 40.77 -12.32
N ALA A 221 15.20 40.96 -13.45
CA ALA A 221 14.10 40.09 -13.85
C ALA A 221 14.56 38.64 -14.06
N ARG A 222 15.74 38.45 -14.67
CA ARG A 222 16.35 37.13 -14.87
C ARG A 222 16.65 36.41 -13.55
N LEU A 223 17.19 37.12 -12.56
CA LEU A 223 17.45 36.56 -11.23
C LEU A 223 16.16 36.13 -10.52
N VAL A 224 15.10 36.94 -10.60
CA VAL A 224 13.79 36.62 -10.01
C VAL A 224 13.16 35.39 -10.68
N VAL A 225 13.21 35.30 -12.01
CA VAL A 225 12.69 34.12 -12.74
C VAL A 225 13.48 32.86 -12.38
N MET A 226 14.80 32.96 -12.25
CA MET A 226 15.65 31.81 -11.92
C MET A 226 15.42 31.31 -10.49
N THR A 227 15.29 32.21 -9.50
CA THR A 227 15.03 31.83 -8.09
C THR A 227 13.62 31.26 -7.91
N THR A 228 12.61 31.85 -8.56
CA THR A 228 11.24 31.32 -8.52
C THR A 228 11.14 29.95 -9.19
N ALA A 229 11.73 29.77 -10.37
CA ALA A 229 11.71 28.49 -11.08
C ALA A 229 12.43 27.38 -10.31
N THR A 230 13.60 27.67 -9.74
CA THR A 230 14.35 26.71 -8.91
C THR A 230 13.59 26.35 -7.62
N SER A 231 12.94 27.32 -6.98
CA SER A 231 12.08 27.07 -5.81
C SER A 231 10.87 26.19 -6.17
N VAL A 232 10.19 26.45 -7.29
CA VAL A 232 9.06 25.62 -7.76
C VAL A 232 9.53 24.22 -8.11
N PHE A 233 10.69 24.07 -8.75
CA PHE A 233 11.28 22.77 -9.04
C PHE A 233 11.62 21.99 -7.77
N ALA A 234 12.27 22.63 -6.79
CA ALA A 234 12.59 22.02 -5.50
C ALA A 234 11.33 21.60 -4.73
N MET A 235 10.29 22.45 -4.74
CA MET A 235 9.00 22.13 -4.12
C MET A 235 8.31 20.96 -4.82
N ALA A 236 8.32 20.93 -6.16
CA ALA A 236 7.80 19.81 -6.94
C ALA A 236 8.57 18.53 -6.62
N LEU A 237 9.90 18.53 -6.68
CA LEU A 237 10.71 17.37 -6.31
C LEU A 237 10.42 16.88 -4.89
N SER A 238 10.26 17.77 -3.92
CA SER A 238 9.95 17.41 -2.52
C SER A 238 8.58 16.77 -2.35
N LEU A 239 7.58 17.18 -3.13
CA LEU A 239 6.23 16.59 -3.09
C LEU A 239 6.16 15.25 -3.83
N LEU A 240 7.03 15.10 -4.84
CA LEU A 240 7.04 13.99 -5.79
C LEU A 240 7.94 12.82 -5.35
N THR A 241 9.05 13.10 -4.66
CA THR A 241 9.90 12.04 -4.09
C THR A 241 9.31 11.51 -2.79
N LYS A 242 9.32 10.18 -2.60
CA LYS A 242 8.98 9.56 -1.32
C LYS A 242 9.78 10.23 -0.20
N PRO A 243 9.21 10.44 1.00
CA PRO A 243 9.94 10.98 2.14
C PRO A 243 10.99 9.96 2.61
N ARG A 244 12.15 9.95 1.95
CA ARG A 244 13.42 9.36 2.40
C ARG A 244 14.41 10.48 2.76
N THR A 245 13.88 11.65 3.13
CA THR A 245 14.66 12.80 3.59
C THR A 245 15.54 12.47 4.80
N VAL A 246 15.21 11.42 5.58
CA VAL A 246 16.03 10.97 6.70
C VAL A 246 17.31 10.24 6.25
N GLU A 247 17.29 9.48 5.14
CA GLU A 247 18.48 8.78 4.62
C GLU A 247 19.41 9.73 3.84
N LEU A 248 18.85 10.71 3.12
CA LEU A 248 19.61 11.73 2.39
C LEU A 248 20.26 12.78 3.31
N ALA A 249 19.62 13.13 4.44
CA ALA A 249 20.22 14.02 5.43
C ALA A 249 21.42 13.35 6.14
N VAL A 250 21.37 12.03 6.34
CA VAL A 250 22.49 11.27 6.92
C VAL A 250 23.63 11.08 5.91
N ALA A 251 23.32 10.86 4.62
CA ALA A 251 24.34 10.72 3.58
C ALA A 251 25.05 12.05 3.22
N GLY A 252 24.46 13.20 3.55
CA GLY A 252 25.10 14.52 3.39
C GLY A 252 25.91 14.98 4.61
N ALA A 253 25.90 14.22 5.71
CA ALA A 253 26.59 14.54 6.97
C ALA A 253 27.91 13.76 7.16
N THR A 254 28.39 13.04 6.13
CA THR A 254 29.70 12.38 6.07
C THR A 254 30.51 12.94 4.91
#